data_AF-A0A1C5AVJ7-F1
#
_entry.id   AF-A0A1C5AVJ7-F1
#
_cell.length_a   1.000
_cell.length_b   1.000
_cell.length_c   1.000
_cell.angle_alpha   90.00
_cell.angle_beta   90.00
_cell.angle_gamma   90.00
#
_symmetry.space_group_name_H-M   'P 1'
#
loop_
_entity.id
_entity.type
_entity.pdbx_description
1 polymer ?
#
loop_
_entity_poly.entity_id
_entity_poly.type
_entity_poly.pdbx_seq_one_letter_code
_entity_poly.pdbx_strand_id
1 'polypeptide(L)'
;MRGTDDAVTPHRLTTADEVEAVVGRPAAMVMLKQVDALDEGCRALLARCPIAAFGYRDAHGVSRTTFVGGTPGFVRVHSPTRVSFSLPEPGEPRGPVSFFFLLPGVGEVLRVNGAVAARRSAATTVDVKEVWVHCAQAILRSRLWQPPGPAEPPALAESPASAEPPVVAEPAVVVTGDGPLCRPGVAGFLAAARFLALSTWDARGGSDTSPRGDRQAVARILDGRTLVIPDRRGNRRADALHNLLRDDRLSLAALVPGRNGVLHLRGRGAITDDPALLETMALRGTPPHAALVVDVEHAEVTGNDPIARSRMWTGDTHVARGTVPDLMALAGEHLTANAATSRGGPPAFLLKAVGAIPGATRLMRLALDRAYRSGLRKEGYDDVPPGDDRTR
;
A
#
# COMPACT_ATOMS: atom_id res chain seq x y z
N MET A 1 44.55 -16.30 10.57
CA MET A 1 44.05 -15.38 9.52
C MET A 1 42.62 -15.80 9.18
N ARG A 2 41.62 -15.16 9.81
CA ARG A 2 40.21 -15.33 9.41
C ARG A 2 39.98 -14.34 8.26
N GLY A 3 39.45 -14.85 7.16
CA GLY A 3 39.13 -14.06 5.97
C GLY A 3 38.23 -12.89 6.34
N THR A 4 38.50 -11.76 5.70
CA THR A 4 37.64 -10.60 5.66
C THR A 4 36.25 -11.02 5.20
N ASP A 5 35.25 -10.64 5.99
CA ASP A 5 33.84 -10.80 5.71
C ASP A 5 33.50 -9.90 4.50
N ASP A 6 33.72 -10.40 3.29
CA ASP A 6 33.27 -9.74 2.08
C ASP A 6 31.74 -9.78 2.11
N ALA A 7 31.14 -8.70 2.61
CA ALA A 7 29.70 -8.49 2.54
C ALA A 7 29.27 -8.55 1.07
N VAL A 8 28.79 -9.72 0.65
CA VAL A 8 28.27 -9.95 -0.70
C VAL A 8 27.16 -8.93 -0.91
N THR A 9 27.41 -7.96 -1.78
CA THR A 9 26.39 -6.97 -2.13
C THR A 9 25.28 -7.72 -2.86
N PRO A 10 24.02 -7.65 -2.38
CA PRO A 10 22.93 -8.41 -2.99
C PRO A 10 22.78 -8.02 -4.46
N HIS A 11 22.49 -9.02 -5.31
CA HIS A 11 22.30 -8.80 -6.74
C HIS A 11 21.24 -7.72 -6.98
N ARG A 12 21.52 -6.77 -7.89
CA ARG A 12 20.62 -5.63 -8.16
C ARG A 12 20.04 -5.72 -9.56
N LEU A 13 18.72 -5.54 -9.65
CA LEU A 13 18.03 -5.35 -10.93
C LEU A 13 18.14 -3.88 -11.33
N THR A 14 18.62 -3.62 -12.53
CA THR A 14 18.95 -2.27 -13.04
C THR A 14 18.20 -1.92 -14.33
N THR A 15 17.53 -2.89 -14.95
CA THR A 15 16.78 -2.69 -16.19
C THR A 15 15.32 -3.13 -16.05
N ALA A 16 14.47 -2.60 -16.94
CA ALA A 16 13.06 -2.97 -16.97
C ALA A 16 12.87 -4.45 -17.34
N ASP A 17 13.70 -4.97 -18.25
CA ASP A 17 13.64 -6.37 -18.68
C ASP A 17 14.00 -7.33 -17.55
N GLU A 18 14.99 -7.00 -16.72
CA GLU A 18 15.33 -7.76 -15.51
C GLU A 18 14.16 -7.78 -14.52
N VAL A 19 13.56 -6.62 -14.24
CA VAL A 19 12.38 -6.53 -13.37
C VAL A 19 11.22 -7.35 -13.92
N GLU A 20 10.95 -7.27 -15.22
CA GLU A 20 9.88 -8.02 -15.86
C GLU A 20 10.15 -9.52 -15.95
N ALA A 21 11.42 -9.95 -16.04
CA ALA A 21 11.79 -11.36 -15.97
C ALA A 21 11.46 -11.96 -14.59
N VAL A 22 11.60 -11.17 -13.52
CA VAL A 22 11.35 -11.60 -12.14
C VAL A 22 9.88 -11.47 -11.75
N VAL A 23 9.27 -10.30 -11.99
CA VAL A 23 7.90 -9.97 -11.55
C VAL A 23 6.85 -10.41 -12.57
N GLY A 24 7.24 -10.52 -13.85
CA GLY A 24 6.33 -10.70 -14.97
C GLY A 24 5.67 -9.40 -15.42
N ARG A 25 4.96 -9.48 -16.56
CA ARG A 25 4.16 -8.36 -17.08
C ARG A 25 2.71 -8.41 -16.59
N PRO A 26 2.08 -7.25 -16.34
CA PRO A 26 0.66 -7.21 -16.01
C PRO A 26 -0.18 -7.68 -17.21
N ALA A 27 -1.26 -8.41 -16.96
CA ALA A 27 -2.21 -8.74 -18.01
C ALA A 27 -2.85 -7.45 -18.55
N ALA A 28 -3.12 -7.37 -19.85
CA ALA A 28 -3.71 -6.17 -20.48
C ALA A 28 -4.99 -5.69 -19.78
N MET A 29 -5.84 -6.61 -19.33
CA MET A 29 -7.05 -6.30 -18.57
C MET A 29 -6.80 -5.61 -17.22
N VAL A 30 -5.61 -5.72 -16.63
CA VAL A 30 -5.23 -4.98 -15.42
C VAL A 30 -5.00 -3.51 -15.74
N MET A 31 -4.39 -3.22 -16.90
CA MET A 31 -4.10 -1.86 -17.36
C MET A 31 -5.37 -1.15 -17.86
N LEU A 32 -6.26 -1.89 -18.52
CA LEU A 32 -7.55 -1.35 -19.01
C LEU A 32 -8.51 -0.90 -17.91
N LYS A 33 -8.22 -1.14 -16.62
CA LYS A 33 -9.03 -0.63 -15.50
C LYS A 33 -8.71 0.82 -15.15
N GLN A 34 -7.69 1.40 -15.76
CA GLN A 34 -7.28 2.77 -15.50
C GLN A 34 -8.08 3.75 -16.36
N VAL A 35 -8.68 4.74 -15.72
CA VAL A 35 -9.38 5.85 -16.38
C VAL A 35 -8.67 7.17 -16.06
N ASP A 36 -8.95 8.23 -16.80
CA ASP A 36 -8.34 9.55 -16.64
C ASP A 36 -9.22 10.54 -15.86
N ALA A 37 -10.43 10.13 -15.48
CA ALA A 37 -11.41 10.96 -14.80
C ALA A 37 -12.22 10.19 -13.74
N LEU A 38 -12.63 10.89 -12.69
CA LEU A 38 -13.54 10.40 -11.66
C LEU A 38 -14.97 10.28 -12.22
N ASP A 39 -15.41 9.05 -12.45
CA ASP A 39 -16.80 8.73 -12.72
C ASP A 39 -17.69 8.82 -11.46
N GLU A 40 -18.97 8.48 -11.60
CA GLU A 40 -19.92 8.51 -10.50
C GLU A 40 -19.54 7.57 -9.36
N GLY A 41 -19.08 6.35 -9.66
CA GLY A 41 -18.66 5.37 -8.66
C GLY A 41 -17.44 5.84 -7.85
N CYS A 42 -16.44 6.42 -8.52
CA CYS A 42 -15.28 7.03 -7.87
C CYS A 42 -15.70 8.16 -6.93
N ARG A 43 -16.61 9.04 -7.36
CA ARG A 43 -17.10 10.16 -6.54
C ARG A 43 -17.90 9.68 -5.33
N ALA A 44 -18.77 8.69 -5.52
CA ALA A 44 -19.54 8.09 -4.44
C ALA A 44 -18.66 7.42 -3.39
N LEU A 45 -17.53 6.83 -3.80
CA LEU A 45 -16.52 6.29 -2.90
C LEU A 45 -15.77 7.41 -2.15
N LEU A 46 -15.25 8.41 -2.86
CA LEU A 46 -14.51 9.53 -2.26
C LEU A 46 -15.33 10.29 -1.21
N ALA A 47 -16.64 10.43 -1.43
CA ALA A 47 -17.57 11.05 -0.47
C ALA A 47 -17.65 10.33 0.89
N ARG A 48 -17.15 9.09 0.99
CA ARG A 48 -17.21 8.26 2.20
C ARG A 48 -15.83 7.87 2.73
N CYS A 49 -14.78 7.92 1.91
CA CYS A 49 -13.42 7.70 2.35
C CYS A 49 -13.03 8.73 3.42
N PRO A 50 -12.68 8.30 4.64
CA PRO A 50 -12.22 9.23 5.67
C PRO A 50 -10.75 9.56 5.55
N ILE A 51 -9.96 8.73 4.86
CA ILE A 51 -8.49 8.84 4.90
C ILE A 51 -7.86 8.38 3.58
N ALA A 52 -6.73 8.98 3.23
CA ALA A 52 -5.92 8.57 2.10
C ALA A 52 -4.44 8.63 2.46
N ALA A 53 -3.65 7.72 1.90
CA ALA A 53 -2.22 7.95 1.77
C ALA A 53 -1.99 9.00 0.69
N PHE A 54 -1.01 9.87 0.89
CA PHE A 54 -0.66 10.97 0.00
C PHE A 54 0.86 11.05 -0.16
N GLY A 55 1.32 10.82 -1.39
CA GLY A 55 2.70 10.96 -1.81
C GLY A 55 2.93 12.24 -2.61
N TYR A 56 3.95 13.00 -2.25
CA TYR A 56 4.32 14.25 -2.93
C TYR A 56 5.79 14.59 -2.74
N ARG A 57 6.30 15.54 -3.54
CA ARG A 57 7.56 16.23 -3.26
C ARG A 57 7.25 17.64 -2.76
N ASP A 58 7.92 18.05 -1.69
CA ASP A 58 7.79 19.42 -1.17
C ASP A 58 8.53 20.45 -2.04
N ALA A 59 8.45 21.73 -1.67
CA ALA A 59 9.10 22.81 -2.41
C ALA A 59 10.63 22.67 -2.54
N HIS A 60 11.26 21.89 -1.67
CA HIS A 60 12.69 21.59 -1.72
C HIS A 60 13.00 20.28 -2.48
N GLY A 61 11.99 19.67 -3.09
CA GLY A 61 12.13 18.41 -3.81
C GLY A 61 12.26 17.19 -2.90
N VAL A 62 11.98 17.32 -1.59
CA VAL A 62 12.06 16.20 -0.65
C VAL A 62 10.82 15.32 -0.83
N SER A 63 11.03 14.03 -1.04
CA SER A 63 9.98 13.02 -1.11
C SER A 63 9.29 12.86 0.25
N ARG A 64 7.96 12.95 0.25
CA ARG A 64 7.09 12.85 1.43
C ARG A 64 5.97 11.87 1.14
N THR A 65 5.69 11.00 2.10
CA THR A 65 4.46 10.19 2.14
C THR A 65 3.84 10.36 3.51
N THR A 66 2.52 10.59 3.55
CA THR A 66 1.76 10.73 4.81
C THR A 66 0.32 10.27 4.62
N PHE A 67 -0.46 10.31 5.70
CA PHE A 67 -1.91 10.11 5.65
C PHE A 67 -2.64 11.44 5.87
N VAL A 68 -3.66 11.69 5.06
CA VAL A 68 -4.45 12.93 5.04
C VAL A 68 -5.94 12.63 5.17
N GLY A 69 -6.71 13.64 5.63
CA GLY A 69 -8.14 13.53 5.85
C GLY A 69 -8.52 13.52 7.32
N GLY A 70 -9.21 12.46 7.75
CA GLY A 70 -9.69 12.26 9.11
C GLY A 70 -11.21 12.37 9.26
N THR A 71 -11.95 12.67 8.20
CA THR A 71 -13.41 12.68 8.19
C THR A 71 -13.94 12.11 6.88
N PRO A 72 -15.00 11.30 6.88
CA PRO A 72 -15.63 10.83 5.65
C PRO A 72 -15.89 11.98 4.67
N GLY A 73 -15.46 11.82 3.42
CA GLY A 73 -15.66 12.85 2.39
C GLY A 73 -14.73 14.07 2.52
N PHE A 74 -13.55 13.93 3.15
CA PHE A 74 -12.61 15.04 3.30
C PHE A 74 -12.10 15.61 1.97
N VAL A 75 -12.19 14.85 0.88
CA VAL A 75 -11.87 15.31 -0.47
C VAL A 75 -13.11 15.92 -1.11
N ARG A 76 -12.99 17.19 -1.50
CA ARG A 76 -13.99 17.89 -2.31
C ARG A 76 -13.72 17.65 -3.79
N VAL A 77 -14.68 17.06 -4.49
CA VAL A 77 -14.64 16.90 -5.95
C VAL A 77 -15.26 18.13 -6.60
N HIS A 78 -14.52 18.82 -7.47
CA HIS A 78 -14.98 20.01 -8.21
C HIS A 78 -15.42 19.67 -9.63
N SER A 79 -14.76 18.68 -10.24
CA SER A 79 -15.06 18.18 -11.58
C SER A 79 -14.56 16.73 -11.69
N PRO A 80 -14.86 15.98 -12.78
CA PRO A 80 -14.28 14.66 -13.00
C PRO A 80 -12.75 14.63 -12.89
N THR A 81 -12.08 15.74 -13.18
CA THR A 81 -10.61 15.81 -13.26
C THR A 81 -10.00 16.75 -12.22
N ARG A 82 -10.77 17.22 -11.23
CA ARG A 82 -10.26 18.18 -10.23
C ARG A 82 -10.84 17.94 -8.85
N VAL A 83 -9.94 17.83 -7.87
CA VAL A 83 -10.28 17.65 -6.46
C VAL A 83 -9.51 18.63 -5.58
N SER A 84 -9.98 18.87 -4.37
CA SER A 84 -9.22 19.58 -3.35
C SER A 84 -9.39 18.97 -1.96
N PHE A 85 -8.38 19.15 -1.12
CA PHE A 85 -8.39 18.70 0.27
C PHE A 85 -7.53 19.63 1.13
N SER A 86 -7.63 19.48 2.45
CA SER A 86 -6.79 20.23 3.38
C SER A 86 -5.51 19.45 3.71
N LEU A 87 -4.37 20.11 3.58
CA LEU A 87 -3.05 19.64 3.98
C LEU A 87 -2.39 20.76 4.82
N PRO A 88 -2.30 20.58 6.14
CA PRO A 88 -1.64 21.56 7.00
C PRO A 88 -0.15 21.73 6.66
N GLU A 89 0.40 22.90 6.98
CA GLU A 89 1.85 23.13 6.94
C GLU A 89 2.59 22.14 7.85
N PRO A 90 3.82 21.70 7.49
CA PRO A 90 4.67 22.20 6.41
C PRO A 90 4.43 21.51 5.04
N GLY A 91 3.27 20.88 4.82
CA GLY A 91 3.01 20.14 3.59
C GLY A 91 2.85 21.04 2.38
N GLU A 92 3.96 21.33 1.67
CA GLU A 92 4.01 22.17 0.45
C GLU A 92 4.12 21.35 -0.85
N PRO A 93 3.10 20.56 -1.25
CA PRO A 93 3.22 19.68 -2.39
C PRO A 93 3.40 20.48 -3.69
N ARG A 94 4.32 20.01 -4.53
CA ARG A 94 4.58 20.54 -5.87
C ARG A 94 4.54 19.42 -6.90
N GLY A 95 4.14 19.79 -8.12
CA GLY A 95 4.21 18.88 -9.27
C GLY A 95 3.36 17.62 -9.07
N PRO A 96 3.88 16.44 -9.44
CA PRO A 96 3.12 15.20 -9.39
C PRO A 96 2.87 14.70 -7.98
N VAL A 97 1.64 14.24 -7.77
CA VAL A 97 1.18 13.69 -6.50
C VAL A 97 0.35 12.45 -6.74
N SER A 98 0.25 11.61 -5.72
CA SER A 98 -0.49 10.37 -5.81
C SER A 98 -1.17 10.02 -4.49
N PHE A 99 -2.27 9.29 -4.62
CA PHE A 99 -3.11 8.87 -3.52
C PHE A 99 -3.44 7.39 -3.64
N PHE A 100 -3.68 6.77 -2.49
CA PHE A 100 -4.70 5.74 -2.43
C PHE A 100 -5.67 6.04 -1.28
N PHE A 101 -6.95 5.84 -1.56
CA PHE A 101 -8.04 6.09 -0.63
C PHE A 101 -8.40 4.82 0.11
N LEU A 102 -8.46 4.94 1.43
CA LEU A 102 -8.84 3.85 2.31
C LEU A 102 -10.28 4.05 2.76
N LEU A 103 -11.04 2.96 2.73
CA LEU A 103 -12.37 2.89 3.28
C LEU A 103 -12.40 1.80 4.36
N PRO A 104 -12.59 2.15 5.65
CA PRO A 104 -12.56 1.19 6.73
C PRO A 104 -13.51 0.00 6.49
N GLY A 105 -12.97 -1.21 6.65
CA GLY A 105 -13.68 -2.47 6.40
C GLY A 105 -13.65 -2.96 4.95
N VAL A 106 -13.10 -2.19 4.01
CA VAL A 106 -13.00 -2.57 2.59
C VAL A 106 -11.58 -2.98 2.22
N GLY A 107 -11.46 -4.08 1.47
CA GLY A 107 -10.15 -4.65 1.10
C GLY A 107 -9.46 -3.87 -0.02
N GLU A 108 -10.22 -3.47 -1.03
CA GLU A 108 -9.74 -2.73 -2.19
C GLU A 108 -9.52 -1.26 -1.88
N VAL A 109 -8.65 -0.60 -2.65
CA VAL A 109 -8.40 0.84 -2.54
C VAL A 109 -8.57 1.52 -3.88
N LEU A 110 -9.00 2.78 -3.89
CA LEU A 110 -9.01 3.62 -5.10
C LEU A 110 -7.69 4.38 -5.15
N ARG A 111 -6.92 4.20 -6.23
CA ARG A 111 -5.70 4.96 -6.49
C ARG A 111 -6.01 6.13 -7.41
N VAL A 112 -5.41 7.28 -7.11
CA VAL A 112 -5.56 8.50 -7.90
C VAL A 112 -4.19 9.15 -8.04
N ASN A 113 -3.72 9.30 -9.27
CA ASN A 113 -2.54 10.10 -9.57
C ASN A 113 -2.96 11.42 -10.19
N GLY A 114 -2.18 12.47 -9.94
CA GLY A 114 -2.47 13.80 -10.44
C GLY A 114 -1.28 14.73 -10.32
N ALA A 115 -1.56 16.02 -10.45
CA ALA A 115 -0.58 17.08 -10.21
C ALA A 115 -1.22 18.22 -9.41
N VAL A 116 -0.43 18.87 -8.57
CA VAL A 116 -0.87 20.08 -7.84
C VAL A 116 -1.17 21.18 -8.85
N ALA A 117 -2.43 21.61 -8.89
CA ALA A 117 -2.91 22.68 -9.76
C ALA A 117 -2.84 24.04 -9.07
N ALA A 118 -3.15 24.07 -7.77
CA ALA A 118 -3.11 25.28 -6.97
C ALA A 118 -2.98 24.94 -5.48
N ARG A 119 -2.44 25.88 -4.71
CA ARG A 119 -2.41 25.85 -3.25
C ARG A 119 -2.83 27.21 -2.71
N ARG A 120 -3.73 27.22 -1.73
CA ARG A 120 -4.18 28.43 -1.04
C ARG A 120 -4.22 28.14 0.46
N SER A 121 -3.20 28.61 1.20
CA SER A 121 -2.99 28.19 2.59
C SER A 121 -2.98 26.65 2.69
N ALA A 122 -3.73 26.05 3.61
CA ALA A 122 -3.84 24.60 3.76
C ALA A 122 -4.63 23.90 2.63
N ALA A 123 -5.36 24.62 1.78
CA ALA A 123 -6.13 23.99 0.71
C ALA A 123 -5.23 23.65 -0.48
N THR A 124 -5.16 22.37 -0.84
CA THR A 124 -4.44 21.86 -2.01
C THR A 124 -5.45 21.40 -3.06
N THR A 125 -5.31 21.90 -4.29
CA THR A 125 -6.10 21.48 -5.45
C THR A 125 -5.24 20.62 -6.36
N VAL A 126 -5.77 19.48 -6.77
CA VAL A 126 -5.10 18.49 -7.62
C VAL A 126 -5.90 18.29 -8.91
N ASP A 127 -5.21 18.37 -10.03
CA ASP A 127 -5.71 17.90 -11.32
C ASP A 127 -5.46 16.39 -11.42
N VAL A 128 -6.54 15.63 -11.51
CA VAL A 128 -6.55 14.18 -11.63
C VAL A 128 -6.12 13.79 -13.04
N LYS A 129 -5.22 12.81 -13.13
CA LYS A 129 -4.69 12.27 -14.38
C LYS A 129 -5.00 10.80 -14.57
N GLU A 130 -5.02 10.03 -13.48
CA GLU A 130 -5.23 8.58 -13.53
C GLU A 130 -6.02 8.14 -12.30
N VAL A 131 -6.98 7.25 -12.50
CA VAL A 131 -7.80 6.65 -11.44
C VAL A 131 -7.96 5.17 -11.72
N TRP A 132 -7.76 4.33 -10.71
CA TRP A 132 -8.03 2.90 -10.83
C TRP A 132 -8.21 2.24 -9.48
N VAL A 133 -8.93 1.11 -9.48
CA VAL A 133 -9.07 0.26 -8.32
C VAL A 133 -7.85 -0.66 -8.19
N HIS A 134 -7.28 -0.70 -6.98
CA HIS A 134 -6.18 -1.57 -6.61
C HIS A 134 -6.66 -2.70 -5.70
N CYS A 135 -6.10 -3.89 -5.90
CA CYS A 135 -6.57 -5.12 -5.29
C CYS A 135 -6.38 -5.17 -3.77
N ALA A 136 -7.12 -6.07 -3.12
CA ALA A 136 -7.17 -6.17 -1.66
C ALA A 136 -5.95 -6.82 -0.99
N GLN A 137 -4.96 -7.31 -1.73
CA GLN A 137 -3.89 -8.16 -1.17
C GLN A 137 -3.12 -7.46 -0.04
N ALA A 138 -2.75 -6.18 -0.18
CA ALA A 138 -2.02 -5.46 0.87
C ALA A 138 -2.83 -5.32 2.16
N ILE A 139 -4.13 -5.03 2.06
CA ILE A 139 -5.04 -4.90 3.21
C ILE A 139 -5.28 -6.26 3.88
N LEU A 140 -5.49 -7.30 3.07
CA LEU A 140 -5.71 -8.66 3.57
C LEU A 140 -4.47 -9.24 4.26
N ARG A 141 -3.27 -9.07 3.67
CA ARG A 141 -2.00 -9.52 4.25
C ARG A 141 -1.71 -8.83 5.57
N SER A 142 -1.91 -7.51 5.63
CA SER A 142 -1.64 -6.68 6.81
C SER A 142 -2.66 -6.81 7.93
N ARG A 143 -3.84 -7.38 7.65
CA ARG A 143 -4.99 -7.38 8.56
C ARG A 143 -5.32 -5.95 9.04
N LEU A 144 -5.20 -4.95 8.16
CA LEU A 144 -5.27 -3.53 8.53
C LEU A 144 -6.49 -3.16 9.39
N TRP A 145 -7.65 -3.79 9.13
CA TRP A 145 -8.92 -3.51 9.81
C TRP A 145 -9.18 -4.32 11.07
N GLN A 146 -8.33 -5.32 11.36
CA GLN A 146 -8.51 -6.13 12.55
C GLN A 146 -8.01 -5.34 13.76
N PRO A 147 -8.72 -5.40 14.91
CA PRO A 147 -8.21 -4.82 16.14
C PRO A 147 -6.83 -5.43 16.45
N PRO A 148 -5.91 -4.67 17.07
CA PRO A 148 -4.61 -5.20 17.44
C PRO A 148 -4.79 -6.45 18.31
N GLY A 149 -4.54 -7.63 17.73
CA GLY A 149 -4.44 -8.87 18.48
C GLY A 149 -3.19 -8.87 19.35
N PRO A 150 -3.10 -9.74 20.36
CA PRO A 150 -1.84 -9.98 21.05
C PRO A 150 -0.75 -10.31 20.02
N ALA A 151 0.45 -9.77 20.20
CA ALA A 151 1.58 -10.06 19.32
C ALA A 151 1.75 -11.58 19.23
N GLU A 152 1.66 -12.12 18.02
CA GLU A 152 1.84 -13.55 17.77
C GLU A 152 3.33 -13.84 18.06
N PRO A 153 3.65 -14.66 19.07
CA PRO A 153 5.05 -14.92 19.39
C PRO A 153 5.75 -15.58 18.19
N PRO A 154 7.05 -15.31 17.97
CA PRO A 154 7.80 -16.01 16.95
C PRO A 154 7.72 -17.51 17.21
N ALA A 155 7.55 -18.30 16.14
CA ALA A 155 7.37 -19.74 16.21
C ALA A 155 8.67 -20.44 16.68
N LEU A 156 8.91 -20.48 17.99
CA LEU A 156 9.94 -21.30 18.64
C LEU A 156 9.45 -21.81 20.00
N ALA A 157 9.38 -23.14 20.11
CA ALA A 157 9.36 -24.07 21.26
C ALA A 157 8.63 -23.74 22.59
N GLU A 158 7.96 -24.75 23.13
CA GLU A 158 7.03 -24.74 24.28
C GLU A 158 7.67 -24.60 25.69
N SER A 159 6.89 -24.01 26.61
CA SER A 159 6.74 -24.28 28.07
C SER A 159 7.57 -23.47 29.12
N PRO A 160 7.16 -23.35 30.41
CA PRO A 160 5.87 -22.87 30.94
C PRO A 160 5.97 -21.72 31.99
N ALA A 161 4.80 -21.10 32.21
CA ALA A 161 4.27 -20.20 33.25
C ALA A 161 5.12 -19.73 34.46
N SER A 162 5.09 -18.40 34.68
CA SER A 162 4.48 -17.67 35.83
C SER A 162 5.32 -16.50 36.37
N ALA A 163 4.85 -15.27 36.16
CA ALA A 163 5.14 -14.07 36.96
C ALA A 163 4.22 -12.91 36.52
N GLU A 164 3.88 -12.01 37.47
CA GLU A 164 3.03 -10.81 37.34
C GLU A 164 3.33 -9.93 36.11
N PRO A 165 2.36 -9.14 35.59
CA PRO A 165 2.56 -8.38 34.37
C PRO A 165 3.60 -7.27 34.58
N PRO A 166 4.77 -7.30 33.92
CA PRO A 166 5.66 -6.17 33.95
C PRO A 166 5.06 -5.07 33.07
N VAL A 167 5.34 -3.82 33.42
CA VAL A 167 5.21 -2.71 32.48
C VAL A 167 6.11 -3.07 31.29
N VAL A 168 5.51 -3.54 30.19
CA VAL A 168 6.25 -4.09 29.06
C VAL A 168 6.98 -2.94 28.37
N ALA A 169 8.23 -2.69 28.76
CA ALA A 169 9.18 -2.06 27.85
C ALA A 169 9.20 -2.95 26.61
N GLU A 170 8.83 -2.40 25.44
CA GLU A 170 8.93 -3.14 24.18
C GLU A 170 10.36 -3.68 24.08
N PRO A 171 10.57 -4.98 23.83
CA PRO A 171 11.91 -5.54 23.75
C PRO A 171 12.70 -4.72 22.73
N ALA A 172 13.82 -4.14 23.17
CA ALA A 172 14.62 -3.27 22.33
C ALA A 172 15.07 -4.06 21.10
N VAL A 173 14.54 -3.72 19.93
CA VAL A 173 15.04 -4.23 18.66
C VAL A 173 16.49 -3.77 18.54
N VAL A 174 17.43 -4.71 18.68
CA VAL A 174 18.86 -4.41 18.58
C VAL A 174 19.16 -4.16 17.11
N VAL A 175 19.39 -2.89 16.77
CA VAL A 175 19.83 -2.48 15.44
C VAL A 175 21.34 -2.31 15.47
N THR A 176 22.03 -2.93 14.53
CA THR A 176 23.48 -2.84 14.39
C THR A 176 23.87 -1.59 13.61
N GLY A 177 24.98 -0.95 13.99
CA GLY A 177 25.48 0.26 13.33
C GLY A 177 24.72 1.54 13.69
N ASP A 178 25.09 2.63 13.00
CA ASP A 178 24.51 3.96 13.18
C ASP A 178 23.60 4.34 12.02
N GLY A 179 22.57 5.15 12.28
CA GLY A 179 21.75 5.74 11.22
C GLY A 179 20.32 6.09 11.64
N PRO A 180 19.49 6.51 10.69
CA PRO A 180 18.14 6.98 10.99
C PRO A 180 17.23 5.90 11.61
N LEU A 181 17.50 4.61 11.37
CA LEU A 181 16.72 3.51 11.92
C LEU A 181 16.99 3.27 13.42
N CYS A 182 18.12 3.78 13.94
CA CYS A 182 18.46 3.73 15.36
C CYS A 182 17.80 4.87 16.18
N ARG A 183 17.06 5.78 15.53
CA ARG A 183 16.37 6.88 16.23
C ARG A 183 15.30 6.35 17.19
N PRO A 184 15.05 7.03 18.32
CA PRO A 184 14.07 6.59 19.31
C PRO A 184 12.70 6.25 18.70
N GLY A 185 12.18 5.06 19.03
CA GLY A 185 10.87 4.59 18.61
C GLY A 185 10.77 4.07 17.16
N VAL A 186 11.74 4.33 16.28
CA VAL A 186 11.67 3.92 14.86
C VAL A 186 11.68 2.40 14.72
N ALA A 187 12.66 1.72 15.32
CA ALA A 187 12.80 0.27 15.18
C ALA A 187 11.62 -0.51 15.78
N GLY A 188 11.16 -0.11 16.97
CA GLY A 188 9.98 -0.70 17.61
C GLY A 188 8.70 -0.47 16.80
N PHE A 189 8.51 0.74 16.25
CA PHE A 189 7.36 1.02 15.39
C PHE A 189 7.39 0.19 14.10
N LEU A 190 8.55 0.07 13.44
CA LEU A 190 8.72 -0.78 12.26
C LEU A 190 8.40 -2.24 12.54
N ALA A 191 8.89 -2.78 13.66
CA ALA A 191 8.64 -4.17 14.04
C ALA A 191 7.14 -4.48 14.24
N ALA A 192 6.36 -3.49 14.67
CA ALA A 192 4.91 -3.61 14.82
C ALA A 192 4.11 -3.23 13.55
N ALA A 193 4.73 -2.55 12.58
CA ALA A 193 4.04 -2.04 11.40
C ALA A 193 3.77 -3.14 10.38
N ARG A 194 2.49 -3.37 10.07
CA ARG A 194 2.04 -4.40 9.11
C ARG A 194 1.60 -3.84 7.77
N PHE A 195 1.50 -2.53 7.65
CA PHE A 195 1.04 -1.84 6.45
C PHE A 195 1.86 -0.58 6.22
N LEU A 196 2.16 -0.27 4.95
CA LEU A 196 2.74 1.01 4.57
C LEU A 196 2.19 1.52 3.24
N ALA A 197 2.26 2.83 3.07
CA ALA A 197 2.17 3.50 1.78
C ALA A 197 3.58 3.76 1.26
N LEU A 198 3.91 3.29 0.05
CA LEU A 198 5.18 3.54 -0.63
C LEU A 198 4.95 4.48 -1.82
N SER A 199 5.59 5.65 -1.80
CA SER A 199 5.53 6.63 -2.89
C SER A 199 6.83 6.65 -3.69
N THR A 200 6.69 6.57 -5.01
CA THR A 200 7.78 6.71 -5.98
C THR A 200 7.35 7.69 -7.09
N TRP A 201 8.32 8.10 -7.92
CA TRP A 201 8.10 9.05 -9.01
C TRP A 201 8.71 8.52 -10.29
N ASP A 202 8.05 8.74 -11.42
CA ASP A 202 8.67 8.45 -12.71
C ASP A 202 9.44 9.68 -13.22
N ALA A 203 10.41 9.44 -14.12
CA ALA A 203 11.20 10.50 -14.72
C ALA A 203 10.39 11.40 -15.69
N ARG A 204 9.14 11.05 -16.00
CA ARG A 204 8.24 11.81 -16.88
C ARG A 204 7.28 12.72 -16.10
N GLY A 205 7.49 12.86 -14.79
CA GLY A 205 6.69 13.75 -13.94
C GLY A 205 5.37 13.14 -13.50
N GLY A 206 5.31 11.81 -13.35
CA GLY A 206 4.27 11.07 -12.64
C GLY A 206 4.70 10.74 -11.20
N SER A 207 3.72 10.44 -10.35
CA SER A 207 3.92 9.95 -8.98
C SER A 207 3.01 8.75 -8.77
N ASP A 208 3.46 7.78 -8.00
CA ASP A 208 2.70 6.57 -7.70
C ASP A 208 2.81 6.24 -6.20
N THR A 209 1.69 6.18 -5.49
CA THR A 209 1.64 5.78 -4.06
C THR A 209 0.91 4.47 -3.93
N SER A 210 1.63 3.42 -3.56
CA SER A 210 1.16 2.03 -3.56
C SER A 210 1.07 1.47 -2.15
N PRO A 211 0.02 0.71 -1.82
CA PRO A 211 -0.06 0.02 -0.53
C PRO A 211 0.86 -1.20 -0.53
N ARG A 212 1.53 -1.44 0.60
CA ARG A 212 2.25 -2.67 0.92
C ARG A 212 1.73 -3.20 2.25
N GLY A 213 1.64 -4.51 2.37
CA GLY A 213 1.15 -5.12 3.59
C GLY A 213 1.63 -6.55 3.74
N ASP A 214 1.90 -6.93 4.99
CA ASP A 214 2.42 -8.23 5.39
C ASP A 214 1.83 -8.65 6.73
N ARG A 215 1.77 -9.96 7.00
CA ARG A 215 1.32 -10.48 8.30
C ARG A 215 2.34 -10.18 9.39
N GLN A 216 3.62 -10.24 9.04
CA GLN A 216 4.72 -9.82 9.88
C GLN A 216 4.97 -8.31 9.71
N ALA A 217 6.11 -7.82 10.18
CA ALA A 217 6.55 -6.48 9.85
C ALA A 217 6.60 -6.31 8.32
N VAL A 218 5.99 -5.24 7.82
CA VAL A 218 5.90 -4.95 6.37
C VAL A 218 7.27 -4.62 5.75
N ALA A 219 8.26 -4.33 6.59
CA ALA A 219 9.64 -4.08 6.23
C ALA A 219 10.56 -4.62 7.33
N ARG A 220 11.79 -5.00 6.98
CA ARG A 220 12.79 -5.51 7.91
C ARG A 220 14.01 -4.62 7.93
N ILE A 221 14.55 -4.39 9.13
CA ILE A 221 15.80 -3.66 9.32
C ILE A 221 16.95 -4.65 9.12
N LEU A 222 17.92 -4.30 8.28
CA LEU A 222 19.16 -5.05 8.12
C LEU A 222 20.28 -4.46 9.00
N ASP A 223 20.33 -3.13 9.10
CA ASP A 223 21.26 -2.36 9.94
C ASP A 223 20.69 -0.96 10.22
N GLY A 224 21.45 -0.06 10.87
CA GLY A 224 21.05 1.30 11.24
C GLY A 224 20.61 2.22 10.10
N ARG A 225 20.88 1.83 8.85
CA ARG A 225 20.58 2.61 7.65
C ARG A 225 19.87 1.79 6.56
N THR A 226 19.92 0.47 6.58
CA THR A 226 19.37 -0.38 5.52
C THR A 226 18.05 -1.00 5.93
N LEU A 227 17.00 -0.75 5.14
CA LEU A 227 15.69 -1.36 5.27
C LEU A 227 15.39 -2.22 4.04
N VAL A 228 14.80 -3.40 4.21
CA VAL A 228 14.32 -4.25 3.11
C VAL A 228 12.80 -4.39 3.15
N ILE A 229 12.14 -4.26 2.00
CA ILE A 229 10.70 -4.40 1.83
C ILE A 229 10.42 -5.53 0.84
N PRO A 230 9.72 -6.61 1.25
CA PRO A 230 9.41 -7.72 0.34
C PRO A 230 8.41 -7.30 -0.75
N ASP A 231 8.70 -7.61 -2.00
CA ASP A 231 7.76 -7.51 -3.11
C ASP A 231 7.11 -8.88 -3.35
N ARG A 232 5.92 -9.06 -2.79
CA ARG A 232 5.16 -10.32 -2.86
C ARG A 232 4.32 -10.39 -4.13
N ARG A 233 4.09 -11.61 -4.61
CA ARG A 233 3.33 -11.89 -5.83
C ARG A 233 1.98 -11.16 -5.83
N GLY A 234 1.64 -10.56 -6.96
CA GLY A 234 0.39 -9.81 -7.11
C GLY A 234 -0.12 -9.81 -8.54
N ASN A 235 -0.73 -8.72 -8.95
CA ASN A 235 -1.23 -8.53 -10.33
C ASN A 235 -0.10 -8.23 -11.35
N ARG A 236 1.17 -8.32 -10.93
CA ARG A 236 2.38 -8.02 -11.73
C ARG A 236 2.44 -6.58 -12.25
N ARG A 237 1.65 -5.67 -11.68
CA ARG A 237 1.75 -4.23 -11.95
C ARG A 237 2.89 -3.66 -11.10
N ALA A 238 4.04 -3.46 -11.74
CA ALA A 238 5.31 -3.12 -11.10
C ALA A 238 5.68 -1.62 -11.18
N ASP A 239 4.70 -0.71 -11.21
CA ASP A 239 4.93 0.73 -11.41
C ASP A 239 6.02 1.29 -10.49
N ALA A 240 5.97 0.96 -9.19
CA ALA A 240 6.95 1.42 -8.21
C ALA A 240 8.37 0.96 -8.54
N LEU A 241 8.55 -0.25 -9.06
CA LEU A 241 9.86 -0.79 -9.43
C LEU A 241 10.38 -0.10 -10.70
N HIS A 242 9.54 0.05 -11.73
CA HIS A 242 9.93 0.79 -12.94
C HIS A 242 10.28 2.25 -12.67
N ASN A 243 9.58 2.89 -11.73
CA ASN A 243 9.90 4.24 -11.28
C ASN A 243 11.30 4.32 -10.66
N LEU A 244 11.63 3.36 -9.79
CA LEU A 244 12.93 3.30 -9.09
C LEU A 244 14.12 3.02 -10.00
N LEU A 245 13.91 2.39 -11.16
CA LEU A 245 14.94 2.27 -12.19
C LEU A 245 15.30 3.61 -12.83
N ARG A 246 14.49 4.65 -12.64
CA ARG A 246 14.65 5.98 -13.27
C ARG A 246 14.95 7.08 -12.26
N ASP A 247 14.35 7.00 -11.08
CA ASP A 247 14.61 7.89 -9.94
C ASP A 247 14.60 7.04 -8.68
N ASP A 248 15.77 6.83 -8.09
CA ASP A 248 15.97 5.94 -6.94
C ASP A 248 15.33 6.48 -5.65
N ARG A 249 14.87 7.74 -5.63
CA ARG A 249 14.29 8.35 -4.43
C ARG A 249 12.88 7.85 -4.18
N LEU A 250 12.62 7.51 -2.92
CA LEU A 250 11.31 7.11 -2.44
C LEU A 250 10.99 7.74 -1.09
N SER A 251 9.72 7.67 -0.73
CA SER A 251 9.27 7.87 0.64
C SER A 251 8.19 6.87 1.01
N LEU A 252 8.01 6.64 2.30
CA LEU A 252 6.97 5.78 2.81
C LEU A 252 6.38 6.29 4.12
N ALA A 253 5.14 5.87 4.38
CA ALA A 253 4.44 6.07 5.64
C ALA A 253 3.92 4.73 6.15
N ALA A 254 4.41 4.26 7.30
CA ALA A 254 4.01 2.97 7.87
C ALA A 254 3.00 3.14 9.01
N LEU A 255 2.10 2.17 9.13
CA LEU A 255 1.03 2.13 10.12
C LEU A 255 1.14 0.88 11.01
N VAL A 256 0.87 1.09 12.30
CA VAL A 256 0.58 0.02 13.25
C VAL A 256 -0.93 0.06 13.53
N PRO A 257 -1.69 -0.99 13.17
CA PRO A 257 -3.12 -1.05 13.49
C PRO A 257 -3.40 -0.73 14.96
N GLY A 258 -4.29 0.24 15.20
CA GLY A 258 -4.66 0.70 16.53
C GLY A 258 -3.78 1.79 17.15
N ARG A 259 -2.71 2.25 16.48
CA ARG A 259 -1.88 3.39 16.93
C ARG A 259 -2.10 4.62 16.06
N ASN A 260 -2.20 5.80 16.68
CA ASN A 260 -2.38 7.06 15.96
C ASN A 260 -1.08 7.63 15.34
N GLY A 261 0.07 7.04 15.69
CA GLY A 261 1.35 7.43 15.14
C GLY A 261 1.54 6.93 13.71
N VAL A 262 2.36 7.65 12.95
CA VAL A 262 2.82 7.26 11.62
C VAL A 262 4.33 7.36 11.61
N LEU A 263 4.98 6.30 11.12
CA LEU A 263 6.39 6.35 10.80
C LEU A 263 6.55 6.91 9.39
N HIS A 264 7.26 8.04 9.27
CA HIS A 264 7.67 8.61 8.00
C HIS A 264 9.13 8.25 7.72
N LEU A 265 9.39 7.75 6.53
CA LEU A 265 10.74 7.40 6.07
C LEU A 265 10.96 7.88 4.64
N ARG A 266 12.18 8.30 4.32
CA ARG A 266 12.62 8.52 2.94
C ARG A 266 14.06 8.05 2.76
N GLY A 267 14.39 7.74 1.51
CA GLY A 267 15.70 7.23 1.15
C GLY A 267 15.80 6.86 -0.32
N ARG A 268 16.76 6.00 -0.63
CA ARG A 268 17.05 5.53 -1.98
C ARG A 268 16.83 4.04 -2.11
N GLY A 269 16.02 3.64 -3.07
CA GLY A 269 15.63 2.26 -3.31
C GLY A 269 16.44 1.59 -4.42
N ALA A 270 16.83 0.35 -4.20
CA ALA A 270 17.36 -0.56 -5.22
C ALA A 270 16.59 -1.88 -5.19
N ILE A 271 16.38 -2.49 -6.36
CA ILE A 271 15.61 -3.72 -6.49
C ILE A 271 16.56 -4.91 -6.48
N THR A 272 16.20 -5.98 -5.78
CA THR A 272 17.00 -7.21 -5.70
C THR A 272 16.12 -8.44 -5.85
N ASP A 273 16.67 -9.47 -6.47
CA ASP A 273 16.14 -10.84 -6.49
C ASP A 273 17.14 -11.83 -5.84
N ASP A 274 18.05 -11.33 -4.99
CA ASP A 274 19.09 -12.13 -4.32
C ASP A 274 18.45 -13.27 -3.50
N PRO A 275 18.66 -14.55 -3.86
CA PRO A 275 17.96 -15.65 -3.23
C PRO A 275 18.23 -15.77 -1.73
N ALA A 276 19.46 -15.45 -1.28
CA ALA A 276 19.83 -15.55 0.12
C ALA A 276 19.07 -14.50 0.95
N LEU A 277 18.98 -13.27 0.46
CA LEU A 277 18.19 -12.23 1.11
C LEU A 277 16.68 -12.54 1.06
N LEU A 278 16.15 -12.95 -0.08
CA LEU A 278 14.72 -13.26 -0.24
C LEU A 278 14.26 -14.40 0.68
N GLU A 279 15.08 -15.43 0.86
CA GLU A 279 14.77 -16.58 1.73
C GLU A 279 14.57 -16.15 3.18
N THR A 280 15.31 -15.13 3.65
CA THR A 280 15.11 -14.61 5.01
C THR A 280 13.72 -13.98 5.24
N MET A 281 12.97 -13.69 4.16
CA MET A 281 11.62 -13.12 4.17
C MET A 281 10.54 -14.15 3.78
N ALA A 282 10.90 -15.43 3.69
CA ALA A 282 9.99 -16.49 3.31
C ALA A 282 8.88 -16.68 4.34
N LEU A 283 7.65 -16.83 3.85
CA LEU A 283 6.51 -17.24 4.65
C LEU A 283 6.23 -18.71 4.34
N ARG A 284 6.38 -19.58 5.35
CA ARG A 284 6.23 -21.04 5.20
C ARG A 284 7.05 -21.59 4.01
N GLY A 285 8.31 -21.16 3.90
CA GLY A 285 9.22 -21.57 2.82
C GLY A 285 8.89 -20.96 1.44
N THR A 286 8.01 -19.96 1.38
CA THR A 286 7.74 -19.21 0.14
C THR A 286 8.36 -17.81 0.21
N PRO A 287 9.53 -17.57 -0.40
CA PRO A 287 10.12 -16.24 -0.48
C PRO A 287 9.30 -15.29 -1.37
N PRO A 288 9.39 -13.96 -1.16
CA PRO A 288 8.94 -12.99 -2.15
C PRO A 288 9.70 -13.17 -3.48
N HIS A 289 9.14 -12.70 -4.60
CA HIS A 289 9.83 -12.84 -5.91
C HIS A 289 10.95 -11.81 -6.09
N ALA A 290 10.88 -10.68 -5.38
CA ALA A 290 11.89 -9.62 -5.34
C ALA A 290 11.79 -8.87 -4.01
N ALA A 291 12.73 -7.98 -3.76
CA ALA A 291 12.68 -7.05 -2.65
C ALA A 291 13.20 -5.68 -3.03
N LEU A 292 12.79 -4.68 -2.26
CA LEU A 292 13.30 -3.33 -2.33
C LEU A 292 14.26 -3.12 -1.15
N VAL A 293 15.54 -2.88 -1.44
CA VAL A 293 16.54 -2.47 -0.46
C VAL A 293 16.59 -0.95 -0.44
N VAL A 294 16.41 -0.35 0.73
CA VAL A 294 16.35 1.09 0.93
C VAL A 294 17.52 1.55 1.76
N ASP A 295 18.36 2.42 1.18
CA ASP A 295 19.30 3.24 1.93
C ASP A 295 18.52 4.39 2.58
N VAL A 296 18.33 4.32 3.90
CA VAL A 296 17.47 5.22 4.64
C VAL A 296 18.21 6.52 4.95
N GLU A 297 17.67 7.63 4.48
CA GLU A 297 18.21 8.96 4.71
C GLU A 297 17.55 9.65 5.93
N HIS A 298 16.28 9.35 6.18
CA HIS A 298 15.53 9.91 7.30
C HIS A 298 14.41 8.98 7.73
N ALA A 299 14.22 8.84 9.05
CA ALA A 299 13.10 8.13 9.66
C ALA A 299 12.64 8.85 10.93
N GLU A 300 11.34 8.98 11.13
CA GLU A 300 10.75 9.57 12.33
C GLU A 300 9.33 9.07 12.58
N VAL A 301 8.95 8.92 13.83
CA VAL A 301 7.57 8.63 14.22
C VAL A 301 6.92 9.92 14.69
N THR A 302 5.77 10.26 14.11
CA THR A 302 5.00 11.44 14.50
C THR A 302 3.54 11.09 14.73
N GLY A 303 2.84 11.88 15.55
CA GLY A 303 1.38 11.79 15.63
C GLY A 303 0.73 12.22 14.32
N ASN A 304 -0.39 11.59 13.95
CA ASN A 304 -1.12 11.95 12.74
C ASN A 304 -2.62 12.16 13.07
N ASP A 305 -3.03 13.43 13.11
CA ASP A 305 -4.41 13.82 13.42
C ASP A 305 -5.44 13.20 12.46
N PRO A 306 -5.20 13.12 11.13
CA PRO A 306 -6.08 12.38 10.23
C PRO A 306 -6.33 10.93 10.65
N ILE A 307 -5.28 10.19 11.04
CA ILE A 307 -5.42 8.80 11.53
C ILE A 307 -6.30 8.79 12.77
N ALA A 308 -6.00 9.62 13.78
CA ALA A 308 -6.77 9.69 15.02
C ALA A 308 -8.26 10.01 14.78
N ARG A 309 -8.54 11.03 13.95
CA ARG A 309 -9.91 11.50 13.67
C ARG A 309 -10.70 10.53 12.79
N SER A 310 -10.04 9.79 11.89
CA SER A 310 -10.70 8.84 11.00
C SER A 310 -11.37 7.69 11.76
N ARG A 311 -10.87 7.38 12.97
CA ARG A 311 -11.28 6.22 13.78
C ARG A 311 -11.28 4.91 12.97
N MET A 312 -10.40 4.77 11.98
CA MET A 312 -10.47 3.69 10.97
C MET A 312 -10.36 2.26 11.53
N TRP A 313 -9.94 2.10 12.79
CA TRP A 313 -9.87 0.81 13.49
C TRP A 313 -11.03 0.55 14.45
N THR A 314 -11.98 1.48 14.63
CA THR A 314 -13.18 1.20 15.41
C THR A 314 -14.26 0.64 14.49
N GLY A 315 -14.79 -0.53 14.84
CA GLY A 315 -15.71 -1.29 13.99
C GLY A 315 -17.02 -0.56 13.65
N ASP A 316 -17.44 0.39 14.49
CA ASP A 316 -18.60 1.27 14.25
C ASP A 316 -18.43 2.22 13.06
N THR A 317 -17.19 2.47 12.61
CA THR A 317 -16.91 3.28 11.42
C THR A 317 -16.82 2.47 10.13
N HIS A 318 -16.88 1.14 10.22
CA HIS A 318 -16.80 0.27 9.05
C HIS A 318 -18.10 0.39 8.26
N VAL A 319 -17.94 0.64 6.96
CA VAL A 319 -19.07 0.96 6.11
C VAL A 319 -19.97 -0.26 5.92
N ALA A 320 -21.27 -0.10 6.17
CA ALA A 320 -22.26 -1.15 5.93
C ALA A 320 -22.30 -1.53 4.45
N ARG A 321 -22.40 -2.84 4.15
CA ARG A 321 -22.47 -3.32 2.76
C ARG A 321 -23.62 -2.66 2.00
N GLY A 322 -23.38 -2.37 0.72
CA GLY A 322 -24.38 -1.74 -0.18
C GLY A 322 -24.52 -0.23 -0.03
N THR A 323 -23.88 0.40 0.97
CA THR A 323 -23.89 1.87 1.12
C THR A 323 -22.79 2.56 0.31
N VAL A 324 -21.85 1.79 -0.25
CA VAL A 324 -20.79 2.22 -1.16
C VAL A 324 -20.79 1.38 -2.44
N PRO A 325 -20.34 1.93 -3.58
CA PRO A 325 -20.08 1.13 -4.77
C PRO A 325 -19.12 -0.03 -4.45
N ASP A 326 -19.41 -1.18 -5.03
CA ASP A 326 -18.51 -2.32 -5.02
C ASP A 326 -17.30 -1.98 -5.91
N LEU A 327 -16.10 -1.85 -5.32
CA LEU A 327 -14.91 -1.45 -6.08
C LEU A 327 -14.54 -2.48 -7.17
N MET A 328 -14.90 -3.76 -7.03
CA MET A 328 -14.67 -4.75 -8.08
C MET A 328 -15.66 -4.59 -9.22
N ALA A 329 -16.92 -4.25 -8.92
CA ALA A 329 -17.88 -3.86 -9.95
C ALA A 329 -17.41 -2.60 -10.69
N LEU A 330 -16.97 -1.57 -9.95
CA LEU A 330 -16.40 -0.34 -10.51
C LEU A 330 -15.21 -0.62 -11.44
N ALA A 331 -14.29 -1.49 -11.01
CA ALA A 331 -13.17 -1.92 -11.84
C ALA A 331 -13.62 -2.63 -13.12
N GLY A 332 -14.71 -3.40 -13.07
CA GLY A 332 -15.31 -4.06 -14.23
C GLY A 332 -15.96 -3.08 -15.20
N GLU A 333 -16.59 -2.02 -14.68
CA GLU A 333 -17.14 -0.92 -15.47
C GLU A 333 -16.02 -0.17 -16.23
N HIS A 334 -14.92 0.18 -15.55
CA HIS A 334 -13.74 0.79 -16.17
C HIS A 334 -13.14 -0.08 -17.26
N LEU A 335 -12.96 -1.38 -16.98
CA LEU A 335 -12.48 -2.35 -17.97
C LEU A 335 -13.39 -2.38 -19.21
N THR A 336 -14.71 -2.43 -19.00
CA THR A 336 -15.68 -2.49 -20.11
C THR A 336 -15.67 -1.21 -20.93
N ALA A 337 -15.60 -0.05 -20.28
CA ALA A 337 -15.54 1.25 -20.95
C ALA A 337 -14.29 1.38 -21.83
N ASN A 338 -13.12 0.99 -21.31
CA ASN A 338 -11.85 1.06 -22.06
C ASN A 338 -11.70 -0.04 -23.11
N ALA A 339 -12.25 -1.23 -22.88
CA ALA A 339 -12.26 -2.29 -23.90
C ALA A 339 -13.09 -1.89 -25.13
N ALA A 340 -14.18 -1.14 -24.93
CA ALA A 340 -15.02 -0.63 -26.02
C ALA A 340 -14.31 0.39 -26.92
N THR A 341 -13.33 1.13 -26.40
CA THR A 341 -12.57 2.15 -27.12
C THR A 341 -11.24 1.62 -27.67
N SER A 342 -10.80 0.44 -27.24
CA SER A 342 -9.55 -0.21 -27.67
C SER A 342 -9.73 -0.99 -28.98
N ARG A 343 -8.88 -0.76 -30.00
CA ARG A 343 -8.88 -1.57 -31.23
C ARG A 343 -8.53 -3.04 -30.90
N GLY A 344 -9.50 -3.95 -31.07
CA GLY A 344 -9.30 -5.40 -30.88
C GLY A 344 -9.81 -6.00 -29.55
N GLY A 345 -10.57 -5.25 -28.75
CA GLY A 345 -11.23 -5.79 -27.55
C GLY A 345 -12.41 -6.72 -27.90
N PRO A 346 -12.78 -7.66 -27.00
CA PRO A 346 -14.03 -8.41 -27.17
C PRO A 346 -15.21 -7.44 -27.22
N PRO A 347 -16.24 -7.71 -28.05
CA PRO A 347 -17.35 -6.77 -28.25
C PRO A 347 -17.97 -6.33 -26.92
N ALA A 348 -18.10 -5.03 -26.69
CA ALA A 348 -18.60 -4.46 -25.44
C ALA A 348 -19.98 -5.01 -24.99
N PHE A 349 -20.77 -5.56 -25.93
CA PHE A 349 -22.05 -6.22 -25.63
C PHE A 349 -21.89 -7.54 -24.86
N LEU A 350 -20.81 -8.31 -25.08
CA LEU A 350 -20.56 -9.58 -24.40
C LEU A 350 -20.22 -9.39 -22.91
N LEU A 351 -19.51 -8.31 -22.56
CA LEU A 351 -19.21 -7.95 -21.16
C LEU A 351 -20.42 -7.34 -20.44
N LYS A 352 -21.21 -6.48 -21.11
CA LYS A 352 -22.43 -5.89 -20.55
C LYS A 352 -23.50 -6.93 -20.22
N ALA A 353 -23.60 -8.01 -21.00
CA ALA A 353 -24.56 -9.08 -20.79
C ALA A 353 -24.37 -9.82 -19.45
N VAL A 354 -23.13 -9.94 -18.95
CA VAL A 354 -22.82 -10.62 -17.68
C VAL A 354 -23.24 -9.78 -16.47
N GLY A 355 -23.09 -8.46 -16.54
CA GLY A 355 -23.48 -7.52 -15.47
C GLY A 355 -24.98 -7.32 -15.31
N ALA A 356 -25.78 -7.67 -16.33
CA ALA A 356 -27.24 -7.53 -16.32
C ALA A 356 -27.98 -8.70 -15.64
N ILE A 357 -27.28 -9.77 -15.26
CA ILE A 357 -27.87 -10.93 -14.60
C ILE A 357 -27.98 -10.65 -13.09
N PRO A 358 -29.19 -10.67 -12.50
CA PRO A 358 -29.38 -10.49 -11.06
C PRO A 358 -28.54 -11.49 -10.26
N GLY A 359 -27.68 -10.98 -9.36
CA GLY A 359 -26.81 -11.81 -8.53
C GLY A 359 -25.48 -12.24 -9.16
N ALA A 360 -25.23 -11.99 -10.46
CA ALA A 360 -23.96 -12.32 -11.09
C ALA A 360 -22.77 -11.56 -10.48
N THR A 361 -22.95 -10.29 -10.11
CA THR A 361 -21.92 -9.50 -9.40
C THR A 361 -21.52 -10.14 -8.08
N ARG A 362 -22.50 -10.68 -7.33
CA ARG A 362 -22.26 -11.37 -6.05
C ARG A 362 -21.51 -12.68 -6.26
N LEU A 363 -21.88 -13.46 -7.29
CA LEU A 363 -21.20 -14.71 -7.64
C LEU A 363 -19.76 -14.46 -8.12
N MET A 364 -19.56 -13.45 -8.96
CA MET A 364 -18.24 -13.06 -9.44
C MET A 364 -17.34 -12.61 -8.28
N ARG A 365 -17.89 -11.84 -7.33
CA ARG A 365 -17.18 -11.45 -6.11
C ARG A 365 -16.77 -12.66 -5.27
N LEU A 366 -17.67 -13.62 -5.05
CA LEU A 366 -17.35 -14.85 -4.33
C LEU A 366 -16.23 -15.66 -5.00
N ALA A 367 -16.27 -15.76 -6.34
CA ALA A 367 -15.23 -16.45 -7.10
C ALA A 367 -13.87 -15.73 -6.98
N LEU A 368 -13.87 -14.40 -7.08
CA LEU A 368 -12.67 -13.58 -6.94
C LEU A 368 -12.09 -13.67 -5.52
N ASP A 369 -12.93 -13.55 -4.48
CA ASP A 369 -12.52 -13.70 -3.07
C ASP A 369 -11.93 -15.08 -2.80
N ARG A 370 -12.45 -16.13 -3.47
CA ARG A 370 -11.87 -17.47 -3.41
C ARG A 370 -10.52 -17.54 -4.12
N ALA A 371 -10.37 -16.89 -5.28
CA ALA A 371 -9.11 -16.82 -6.01
C ALA A 371 -8.04 -16.05 -5.21
N TYR A 372 -8.38 -14.90 -4.61
CA TYR A 372 -7.49 -14.15 -3.73
C TYR A 372 -7.03 -14.98 -2.55
N ARG A 373 -7.96 -15.64 -1.84
CA ARG A 373 -7.61 -16.52 -0.71
C ARG A 373 -6.74 -17.70 -1.13
N SER A 374 -7.03 -18.32 -2.28
CA SER A 374 -6.21 -19.41 -2.82
C SER A 374 -4.78 -18.94 -3.12
N GLY A 375 -4.62 -17.76 -3.74
CA GLY A 375 -3.32 -17.15 -3.98
C GLY A 375 -2.56 -16.85 -2.68
N LEU A 376 -3.23 -16.23 -1.70
CA LEU A 376 -2.65 -15.92 -0.40
C LEU A 376 -2.21 -17.18 0.37
N ARG A 377 -3.00 -18.26 0.35
CA ARG A 377 -2.61 -19.55 0.94
C ARG A 377 -1.36 -20.14 0.30
N LYS A 378 -1.26 -20.09 -1.03
CA LYS A 378 -0.05 -20.51 -1.76
C LYS A 378 1.20 -19.68 -1.42
N GLU A 379 1.01 -18.48 -0.87
CA GLU A 379 2.09 -17.61 -0.38
C GLU A 379 2.34 -17.75 1.14
N GLY A 380 1.69 -18.70 1.82
CA GLY A 380 1.87 -18.96 3.25
C GLY A 380 0.92 -18.21 4.19
N TYR A 381 -0.15 -17.58 3.68
CA TYR A 381 -1.16 -16.87 4.46
C TYR A 381 -2.40 -17.75 4.74
N ASP A 382 -2.24 -18.81 5.53
CA ASP A 382 -3.30 -19.81 5.74
C ASP A 382 -4.43 -19.37 6.67
N ASP A 383 -4.18 -18.37 7.51
CA ASP A 383 -5.12 -17.84 8.52
C ASP A 383 -5.74 -16.51 8.10
N VAL A 384 -5.88 -16.23 6.80
CA VAL A 384 -6.76 -15.14 6.35
C VAL A 384 -8.17 -15.56 6.74
N PRO A 385 -8.81 -14.90 7.72
CA PRO A 385 -10.13 -15.31 8.17
C PRO A 385 -11.07 -15.37 6.97
N PRO A 386 -12.04 -16.30 6.91
CA PRO A 386 -13.19 -16.07 6.05
C PRO A 386 -13.69 -14.67 6.41
N GLY A 387 -13.70 -13.74 5.44
CA GLY A 387 -14.14 -12.37 5.68
C GLY A 387 -15.46 -12.45 6.45
N ASP A 388 -15.52 -11.79 7.60
CA ASP A 388 -16.48 -12.10 8.65
C ASP A 388 -17.89 -12.34 8.08
N ASP A 389 -18.33 -13.59 8.14
CA ASP A 389 -19.66 -13.99 7.71
C ASP A 389 -20.74 -13.40 8.61
N ARG A 390 -20.34 -12.82 9.76
CA ARG A 390 -21.25 -12.22 10.75
C ARG A 390 -21.77 -10.84 10.32
N THR A 391 -21.29 -10.28 9.21
CA THR A 391 -21.81 -9.04 8.60
C THR A 391 -22.39 -9.27 7.19
N ARG A 392 -22.88 -10.48 6.90
CA ARG A 392 -23.38 -10.88 5.56
C ARG A 392 -24.66 -10.16 5.13
#